data_AF-A0AAD5URB9-F1
#
_entry.id   AF-A0AAD5URB9-F1
#
_cell.length_a   1.000
_cell.length_b   1.000
_cell.length_c   1.000
_cell.angle_alpha   90.00
_cell.angle_beta   90.00
_cell.angle_gamma   90.00
#
_symmetry.space_group_name_H-M   'P 1'
#
loop_
_entity.id
_entity.type
_entity.pdbx_description
1 polymer ?
#
loop_
_entity_poly.entity_id
_entity_poly.type
_entity_poly.pdbx_seq_one_letter_code
_entity_poly.pdbx_strand_id
1 'polypeptide(L)'
;MVGLLRIFERSRKPSPKSVSTPQTTDDLISTSHLEASIEEQIEKAWSEIRQAENNAKVLRKWKQLPLDDFEADLGRYVLTALHNLSRETQGLYTQTQTQDQHQAHHQKGESSTPGLIDYAPGSPLINENGLTGHCSSSNKSIEESSWASFAALQSNEVQQIKKFPELLWNHIRLYQVLKGMFCSGSHSPSGRKRPNGPNPSPSPRATSYDRETRKEGPNGIGRPRKTGEEEGSRESRPTMSTEEALGEVITIENVRRALGVEMGNSFGIWERPLTDESECLGFAVYPKPSFFNHSEYFVSIDGYGGCEDCHGEKRFY
;
A
#
# COMPACT_ATOMS: atom_id res chain seq x y z
N MET A 1 0.46 9.49 2.30
CA MET A 1 1.84 9.20 1.84
C MET A 1 2.94 10.03 2.52
N VAL A 2 2.99 11.36 2.37
CA VAL A 2 4.10 12.19 2.91
C VAL A 2 4.33 12.01 4.43
N GLY A 3 3.26 11.89 5.21
CA GLY A 3 3.37 11.61 6.65
C GLY A 3 4.06 10.27 6.95
N LEU A 4 3.71 9.21 6.22
CA LEU A 4 4.29 7.87 6.38
C LEU A 4 5.79 7.87 6.06
N LEU A 5 6.17 8.53 4.96
CA LEU A 5 7.57 8.68 4.58
C LEU A 5 8.36 9.44 5.64
N ARG A 6 7.80 10.50 6.24
CA ARG A 6 8.48 11.21 7.35
C ARG A 6 8.64 10.34 8.58
N ILE A 7 7.67 9.48 8.91
CA ILE A 7 7.80 8.56 10.04
C ILE A 7 8.93 7.57 9.75
N PHE A 8 9.02 7.08 8.52
CA PHE A 8 10.06 6.17 8.08
C PHE A 8 11.46 6.80 8.06
N GLU A 9 11.60 8.03 7.56
CA GLU A 9 12.87 8.79 7.55
C GLU A 9 13.42 9.05 8.96
N ARG A 10 12.58 9.11 9.99
CA ARG A 10 13.06 9.23 11.39
C ARG A 10 13.81 7.99 11.88
N SER A 11 13.63 6.84 11.21
CA SER A 11 14.36 5.60 11.51
C SER A 11 15.73 5.55 10.83
N ARG A 12 16.01 6.46 9.88
CA ARG A 12 17.32 6.61 9.24
C ARG A 12 18.31 7.10 10.28
N LYS A 13 19.33 6.30 10.55
CA LYS A 13 20.48 6.74 11.37
C LYS A 13 21.71 6.76 10.47
N PRO A 14 22.56 7.79 10.58
CA PRO A 14 23.82 7.79 9.86
C PRO A 14 24.58 6.51 10.25
N SER A 15 24.88 5.68 9.25
CA SER A 15 25.63 4.47 9.46
C SER A 15 26.93 4.84 10.20
N PRO A 16 27.25 4.24 11.36
CA PRO A 16 28.57 4.41 11.94
C PRO A 16 29.56 3.91 10.88
N LYS A 17 30.48 4.77 10.43
CA LYS A 17 31.48 4.47 9.39
C LYS A 17 32.07 3.07 9.61
N SER A 18 31.51 2.07 8.93
CA SER A 18 31.93 0.69 9.07
C SER A 18 33.17 0.54 8.21
N VAL A 19 34.30 0.24 8.86
CA VAL A 19 35.50 -0.21 8.18
C VAL A 19 35.20 -1.63 7.71
N SER A 20 34.68 -1.78 6.50
CA SER A 20 34.42 -3.08 5.88
C SER A 20 35.74 -3.69 5.41
N THR A 21 36.19 -4.73 6.09
CA THR A 21 37.28 -5.58 5.62
C THR A 21 36.72 -6.53 4.55
N PRO A 22 37.23 -6.54 3.32
CA PRO A 22 36.75 -7.45 2.28
C PRO A 22 37.25 -8.87 2.61
N GLN A 23 36.34 -9.80 2.86
CA GLN A 23 36.64 -11.23 2.88
C GLN A 23 36.46 -11.78 1.47
N THR A 24 37.58 -12.06 0.80
CA THR A 24 37.63 -12.76 -0.48
C THR A 24 37.77 -14.26 -0.20
N THR A 25 36.74 -15.04 -0.51
CA THR A 25 36.81 -16.50 -0.49
C THR A 25 36.56 -17.00 -1.91
N ASP A 26 37.64 -17.19 -2.66
CA ASP A 26 37.66 -17.86 -3.95
C ASP A 26 37.78 -19.38 -3.71
N ASP A 27 36.66 -20.09 -3.70
CA ASP A 27 36.65 -21.55 -3.86
C ASP A 27 35.46 -21.95 -4.75
N LEU A 28 35.78 -22.50 -5.93
CA LEU A 28 34.85 -22.94 -6.96
C LEU A 28 34.15 -24.24 -6.53
N ILE A 29 33.07 -24.09 -5.76
CA ILE A 29 32.13 -25.16 -5.40
C ILE A 29 31.08 -25.33 -6.50
N SER A 30 30.67 -26.56 -6.75
CA SER A 30 29.65 -26.95 -7.74
C SER A 30 28.35 -26.15 -7.58
N THR A 31 27.97 -25.42 -8.64
CA THR A 31 26.96 -24.35 -8.63
C THR A 31 25.52 -24.82 -8.38
N SER A 32 25.15 -26.04 -8.79
CA SER A 32 23.76 -26.52 -8.71
C SER A 32 23.34 -26.95 -7.30
N HIS A 33 24.24 -27.57 -6.53
CA HIS A 33 23.96 -27.90 -5.12
C HIS A 33 23.92 -26.62 -4.26
N LEU A 34 24.69 -25.60 -4.65
CA LEU A 34 24.67 -24.30 -3.99
C LEU A 34 23.31 -23.60 -4.21
N GLU A 35 22.74 -23.68 -5.41
CA GLU A 35 21.45 -23.06 -5.74
C GLU A 35 20.28 -23.59 -4.90
N ALA A 36 20.11 -24.92 -4.86
CA ALA A 36 19.06 -25.54 -4.04
C ALA A 36 19.23 -25.18 -2.55
N SER A 37 20.49 -25.07 -2.09
CA SER A 37 20.79 -24.65 -0.73
C SER A 37 20.45 -23.19 -0.46
N ILE A 38 20.62 -22.29 -1.44
CA ILE A 38 20.31 -20.85 -1.28
C ILE A 38 18.80 -20.63 -1.16
N GLU A 39 17.99 -21.27 -2.01
CA GLU A 39 16.52 -21.16 -1.91
C GLU A 39 16.01 -21.67 -0.56
N GLU A 40 16.52 -22.81 -0.10
CA GLU A 40 16.18 -23.35 1.21
C GLU A 40 16.59 -22.39 2.34
N GLN A 41 17.77 -21.77 2.25
CA GLN A 41 18.23 -20.78 3.22
C GLN A 41 17.35 -19.52 3.24
N ILE A 42 16.92 -19.03 2.07
CA ILE A 42 15.99 -17.88 1.94
C ILE A 42 14.67 -18.22 2.62
N GLU A 43 14.06 -19.37 2.29
CA GLU A 43 12.77 -19.78 2.85
C GLU A 43 12.88 -20.05 4.36
N LYS A 44 13.97 -20.66 4.81
CA LYS A 44 14.24 -20.86 6.24
C LYS A 44 14.32 -19.53 6.98
N ALA A 45 15.07 -18.57 6.45
CA ALA A 45 15.21 -17.25 7.07
C ALA A 45 13.85 -16.54 7.19
N TRP A 46 13.03 -16.55 6.13
CA TRP A 46 11.69 -15.96 6.17
C TRP A 46 10.74 -16.72 7.12
N SER A 47 10.87 -18.04 7.25
CA SER A 47 10.10 -18.84 8.20
C SER A 47 10.42 -18.48 9.65
N GLU A 48 11.69 -18.27 9.99
CA GLU A 48 12.11 -17.81 11.32
C GLU A 48 11.49 -16.44 11.65
N ILE A 49 11.46 -15.53 10.68
CA ILE A 49 10.81 -14.21 10.82
C ILE A 49 9.30 -14.33 11.02
N ARG A 50 8.63 -15.22 10.28
CA ARG A 50 7.20 -15.52 10.44
C ARG A 50 6.88 -16.06 11.83
N GLN A 51 7.75 -16.87 12.41
CA GLN A 51 7.56 -17.33 13.78
C GLN A 51 7.73 -16.18 14.78
N ALA A 52 8.72 -15.32 14.55
CA ALA A 52 9.04 -14.20 15.42
C ALA A 52 7.98 -13.07 15.42
N GLU A 53 7.26 -12.86 14.30
CA GLU A 53 6.26 -11.79 14.16
C GLU A 53 5.10 -11.94 15.16
N ASN A 54 4.80 -13.16 15.60
CA ASN A 54 3.75 -13.46 16.57
C ASN A 54 4.08 -12.98 17.99
N ASN A 55 5.32 -12.57 18.26
CA ASN A 55 5.74 -12.10 19.57
C ASN A 55 5.70 -10.57 19.67
N ALA A 56 4.72 -10.05 20.43
CA ALA A 56 4.56 -8.60 20.63
C ALA A 56 5.81 -7.90 21.21
N LYS A 57 6.64 -8.59 22.00
CA LYS A 57 7.90 -8.00 22.49
C LYS A 57 8.92 -7.85 21.38
N VAL A 58 8.92 -8.77 20.42
CA VAL A 58 9.81 -8.75 19.25
C VAL A 58 9.41 -7.62 18.31
N LEU A 59 8.11 -7.45 18.01
CA LEU A 59 7.62 -6.34 17.18
C LEU A 59 8.04 -4.95 17.73
N ARG A 60 7.99 -4.77 19.05
CA ARG A 60 8.45 -3.53 19.71
C ARG A 60 9.94 -3.28 19.51
N LYS A 61 10.76 -4.34 19.49
CA LYS A 61 12.20 -4.23 19.19
C LYS A 61 12.41 -3.91 17.72
N TRP A 62 11.66 -4.55 16.81
CA TRP A 62 11.76 -4.30 15.37
C TRP A 62 11.47 -2.85 15.00
N LYS A 63 10.52 -2.21 15.67
CA LYS A 63 10.24 -0.77 15.53
C LYS A 63 11.45 0.13 15.80
N GLN A 64 12.43 -0.33 16.59
CA GLN A 64 13.59 0.45 17.00
C GLN A 64 14.85 0.13 16.17
N LEU A 65 14.76 -0.81 15.22
CA LEU A 65 15.88 -1.14 14.36
C LEU A 65 16.22 0.09 13.51
N PRO A 66 17.48 0.54 13.50
CA PRO A 66 17.90 1.59 12.59
C PRO A 66 17.87 1.06 11.16
N LEU A 67 17.66 1.94 10.19
CA LEU A 67 17.92 1.64 8.79
C LEU A 67 19.10 2.47 8.31
N ASP A 68 19.95 1.87 7.48
CA ASP A 68 20.94 2.63 6.73
C ASP A 68 20.29 3.36 5.53
N ASP A 69 21.11 4.10 4.78
CA ASP A 69 20.64 4.91 3.66
C ASP A 69 20.06 4.06 2.52
N PHE A 70 20.67 2.91 2.24
CA PHE A 70 20.22 2.00 1.20
C PHE A 70 18.90 1.32 1.59
N GLU A 71 18.83 0.79 2.81
CA GLU A 71 17.62 0.17 3.37
C GLU A 71 16.47 1.18 3.46
N ALA A 72 16.77 2.45 3.74
CA ALA A 72 15.78 3.51 3.76
C ALA A 72 15.21 3.76 2.37
N ASP A 73 16.05 3.83 1.34
CA ASP A 73 15.61 4.03 -0.04
C ASP A 73 14.74 2.86 -0.52
N LEU A 74 15.18 1.63 -0.24
CA LEU A 74 14.42 0.41 -0.50
C LEU A 74 13.06 0.42 0.21
N GLY A 75 13.05 0.87 1.47
CA GLY A 75 11.83 0.97 2.24
C GLY A 75 10.83 2.00 1.73
N ARG A 76 11.30 3.14 1.18
CA ARG A 76 10.40 4.10 0.52
C ARG A 76 9.72 3.48 -0.70
N TYR A 77 10.47 2.73 -1.49
CA TYR A 77 9.93 2.02 -2.64
C TYR A 77 8.87 0.98 -2.21
N VAL A 78 9.21 0.09 -1.28
CA VAL A 78 8.28 -0.94 -0.77
C VAL A 78 7.03 -0.31 -0.15
N LEU A 79 7.20 0.73 0.67
CA LEU A 79 6.09 1.42 1.31
C LEU A 79 5.15 2.08 0.28
N THR A 80 5.68 2.59 -0.82
CA THR A 80 4.89 3.15 -1.92
C THR A 80 4.07 2.07 -2.61
N ALA A 81 4.69 0.92 -2.90
CA ALA A 81 4.02 -0.21 -3.51
C ALA A 81 2.87 -0.74 -2.61
N LEU A 82 3.14 -0.92 -1.31
CA LEU A 82 2.15 -1.39 -0.33
C LEU A 82 1.04 -0.36 -0.06
N HIS A 83 1.35 0.94 -0.08
CA HIS A 83 0.35 1.99 0.04
C HIS A 83 -0.64 1.95 -1.13
N ASN A 84 -0.18 1.69 -2.35
CA ASN A 84 -1.05 1.53 -3.51
C ASN A 84 -1.93 0.28 -3.39
N LEU A 85 -1.37 -0.85 -2.95
CA LEU A 85 -2.15 -2.05 -2.61
C LEU A 85 -3.22 -1.78 -1.55
N SER A 86 -2.88 -1.04 -0.48
CA SER A 86 -3.83 -0.67 0.57
C SER A 86 -4.99 0.16 0.02
N ARG A 87 -4.69 1.15 -0.84
CA ARG A 87 -5.71 1.98 -1.49
C ARG A 87 -6.64 1.17 -2.40
N GLU A 88 -6.09 0.25 -3.20
CA GLU A 88 -6.87 -0.62 -4.06
C GLU A 88 -7.82 -1.51 -3.24
N THR A 89 -7.30 -2.12 -2.17
CA THR A 89 -8.07 -2.96 -1.25
C THR A 89 -9.22 -2.18 -0.59
N GLN A 90 -8.98 -0.93 -0.18
CA GLN A 90 -10.01 -0.05 0.38
C GLN A 90 -11.05 0.41 -0.65
N GLY A 91 -10.63 0.65 -1.89
CA GLY A 91 -11.53 1.04 -2.99
C GLY A 91 -12.55 -0.04 -3.29
N LEU A 92 -12.12 -1.29 -3.35
CA LEU A 92 -12.99 -2.45 -3.56
C LEU A 92 -14.08 -2.56 -2.48
N TYR A 93 -13.72 -2.31 -1.21
CA TYR A 93 -14.67 -2.37 -0.10
C TYR A 93 -15.82 -1.35 -0.25
N THR A 94 -15.49 -0.15 -0.74
CA THR A 94 -16.46 0.95 -0.90
C THR A 94 -17.42 0.69 -2.08
N GLN A 95 -16.92 0.07 -3.14
CA GLN A 95 -17.71 -0.23 -4.34
C GLN A 95 -18.78 -1.29 -4.07
N THR A 96 -18.43 -2.40 -3.40
CA THR A 96 -19.40 -3.46 -3.07
C THR A 96 -20.55 -2.95 -2.18
N GLN A 97 -20.24 -2.07 -1.22
CA GLN A 97 -21.24 -1.55 -0.29
C GLN A 97 -22.32 -0.68 -0.98
N THR A 98 -21.93 0.06 -2.02
CA THR A 98 -22.87 0.92 -2.76
C THR A 98 -23.84 0.10 -3.62
N GLN A 99 -23.37 -1.02 -4.19
CA GLN A 99 -24.20 -1.90 -5.00
C GLN A 99 -25.30 -2.60 -4.17
N ASP A 100 -24.98 -3.03 -2.95
CA ASP A 100 -25.95 -3.70 -2.06
C ASP A 100 -27.04 -2.73 -1.56
N GLN A 101 -26.71 -1.47 -1.32
CA GLN A 101 -27.70 -0.46 -0.91
C GLN A 101 -28.70 -0.13 -2.03
N HIS A 102 -28.26 -0.10 -3.30
CA HIS A 102 -29.16 0.12 -4.42
C HIS A 102 -30.06 -1.10 -4.72
N GLN A 103 -29.58 -2.33 -4.50
CA GLN A 103 -30.44 -3.52 -4.62
C GLN A 103 -31.51 -3.62 -3.52
N ALA A 104 -31.18 -3.24 -2.28
CA ALA A 104 -32.15 -3.25 -1.18
C ALA A 104 -33.30 -2.24 -1.37
N HIS A 105 -33.06 -1.13 -2.07
CA HIS A 105 -34.11 -0.13 -2.34
C HIS A 105 -35.05 -0.51 -3.49
N HIS A 106 -34.63 -1.35 -4.43
CA HIS A 106 -35.47 -1.77 -5.56
C HIS A 106 -36.47 -2.89 -5.22
N GLN A 107 -36.27 -3.65 -4.15
CA GLN A 107 -37.20 -4.74 -3.78
C GLN A 107 -38.43 -4.31 -2.98
N LYS A 108 -38.60 -3.02 -2.65
CA LYS A 108 -39.70 -2.56 -1.78
C LYS A 108 -40.85 -1.84 -2.51
N GLY A 109 -40.93 -1.91 -3.84
CA GLY A 109 -41.80 -1.02 -4.62
C GLY A 109 -42.53 -1.56 -5.84
N GLU A 110 -42.59 -2.88 -6.10
CA GLU A 110 -43.36 -3.41 -7.24
C GLU A 110 -44.60 -4.18 -6.79
N SER A 111 -45.62 -3.39 -6.41
CA SER A 111 -47.02 -3.80 -6.45
C SER A 111 -47.76 -2.70 -7.22
N SER A 112 -47.81 -2.81 -8.54
CA SER A 112 -48.82 -2.16 -9.39
C SER A 112 -48.78 -2.72 -10.82
N THR A 113 -49.75 -3.60 -11.08
CA THR A 113 -50.61 -3.63 -12.28
C THR A 113 -50.00 -3.93 -13.66
N PRO A 114 -50.39 -5.03 -14.33
CA PRO A 114 -50.04 -5.29 -15.72
C PRO A 114 -50.85 -4.37 -16.66
N GLY A 115 -50.20 -3.32 -17.17
CA GLY A 115 -50.72 -2.49 -18.25
C GLY A 115 -50.41 -3.11 -19.60
N LEU A 116 -51.44 -3.61 -20.26
CA LEU A 116 -51.48 -4.06 -21.65
C LEU A 116 -51.09 -2.88 -22.57
N ILE A 117 -49.94 -2.94 -23.26
CA ILE A 117 -49.59 -2.01 -24.33
C ILE A 117 -49.55 -2.79 -25.63
N ASP A 118 -50.47 -2.43 -26.52
CA ASP A 118 -50.61 -2.95 -27.87
C ASP A 118 -49.34 -2.72 -28.71
N TYR A 119 -48.95 -3.78 -29.41
CA TYR A 119 -47.96 -3.72 -30.47
C TYR A 119 -48.56 -3.06 -31.71
N ALA A 120 -48.06 -1.88 -32.08
CA ALA A 120 -48.21 -1.35 -33.43
C ALA A 120 -46.96 -1.71 -34.26
N PRO A 121 -47.10 -2.45 -35.38
CA PRO A 121 -46.00 -2.70 -36.30
C PRO A 121 -45.93 -1.55 -37.32
N GLY A 122 -44.86 -0.76 -37.28
CA GLY A 122 -44.73 0.35 -38.22
C GLY A 122 -43.39 1.06 -38.20
N SER A 123 -42.55 0.69 -39.17
CA SER A 123 -41.54 1.53 -39.82
C SER A 123 -40.19 1.75 -39.12
N PRO A 124 -39.09 1.16 -39.64
CA PRO A 124 -37.76 1.72 -39.49
C PRO A 124 -37.57 2.82 -40.53
N LEU A 125 -37.67 4.08 -40.09
CA LEU A 125 -37.11 5.20 -40.85
C LEU A 125 -35.59 5.21 -40.64
N ILE A 126 -34.89 4.93 -41.73
CA ILE A 126 -33.47 5.14 -41.95
C ILE A 126 -33.19 6.62 -41.72
N ASN A 127 -32.40 6.96 -40.71
CA ASN A 127 -31.91 8.32 -40.49
C ASN A 127 -30.39 8.34 -40.78
N GLU A 128 -30.04 8.72 -42.00
CA GLU A 128 -28.67 8.72 -42.55
C GLU A 128 -27.88 10.02 -42.31
N ASN A 129 -28.37 10.95 -41.48
CA ASN A 129 -27.70 12.23 -41.28
C ASN A 129 -27.29 12.42 -39.81
N GLY A 130 -26.03 12.10 -39.49
CA GLY A 130 -25.54 12.30 -38.13
C GLY A 130 -24.09 11.88 -37.86
N LEU A 131 -23.15 12.17 -38.75
CA LEU A 131 -21.70 12.12 -38.49
C LEU A 131 -21.25 13.24 -37.53
N THR A 132 -21.94 13.39 -36.40
CA THR A 132 -21.34 13.96 -35.20
C THR A 132 -20.85 12.78 -34.40
N GLY A 133 -19.67 12.30 -34.77
CA GLY A 133 -18.87 11.46 -33.90
C GLY A 133 -18.52 12.30 -32.67
N HIS A 134 -19.45 12.39 -31.73
CA HIS A 134 -19.10 12.51 -30.34
C HIS A 134 -18.29 11.27 -30.03
N CYS A 135 -16.99 11.36 -30.30
CA CYS A 135 -15.99 10.81 -29.42
C CYS A 135 -16.33 11.38 -28.04
N SER A 136 -17.27 10.72 -27.37
CA SER A 136 -17.18 10.44 -25.96
C SER A 136 -15.86 9.71 -25.80
N SER A 137 -14.79 10.50 -25.84
CA SER A 137 -13.61 10.35 -25.02
C SER A 137 -14.15 10.30 -23.59
N SER A 138 -14.80 9.17 -23.27
CA SER A 138 -14.63 8.54 -21.99
C SER A 138 -13.13 8.65 -21.82
N ASN A 139 -12.72 9.59 -20.98
CA ASN A 139 -11.40 9.58 -20.41
C ASN A 139 -11.33 8.19 -19.80
N LYS A 140 -10.91 7.20 -20.60
CA LYS A 140 -10.36 5.94 -20.13
C LYS A 140 -9.16 6.45 -19.37
N SER A 141 -9.44 6.84 -18.12
CA SER A 141 -8.47 7.20 -17.11
C SER A 141 -7.38 6.19 -17.33
N ILE A 142 -6.19 6.67 -17.74
CA ILE A 142 -5.01 5.87 -18.01
C ILE A 142 -5.05 4.75 -17.00
N GLU A 143 -5.46 3.56 -17.48
CA GLU A 143 -6.03 2.54 -16.61
C GLU A 143 -4.98 2.25 -15.55
N GLU A 144 -5.28 2.71 -14.32
CA GLU A 144 -4.30 2.84 -13.26
C GLU A 144 -3.67 1.46 -13.08
N SER A 145 -2.34 1.40 -13.05
CA SER A 145 -1.66 0.10 -12.92
C SER A 145 -2.05 -0.51 -11.59
N SER A 146 -2.84 -1.59 -11.62
CA SER A 146 -3.29 -2.28 -10.41
C SER A 146 -2.14 -3.04 -9.77
N TRP A 147 -2.28 -3.33 -8.48
CA TRP A 147 -1.37 -4.23 -7.77
C TRP A 147 -1.32 -5.59 -8.46
N ALA A 148 -2.42 -6.09 -9.01
CA ALA A 148 -2.44 -7.34 -9.74
C ALA A 148 -1.48 -7.31 -10.94
N SER A 149 -1.47 -6.23 -11.73
CA SER A 149 -0.53 -6.05 -12.84
C SER A 149 0.92 -5.94 -12.36
N PHE A 150 1.16 -5.21 -11.26
CA PHE A 150 2.49 -5.10 -10.66
C PHE A 150 3.00 -6.44 -10.12
N ALA A 151 2.14 -7.19 -9.41
CA ALA A 151 2.48 -8.48 -8.83
C ALA A 151 2.68 -9.55 -9.90
N ALA A 152 2.07 -9.43 -11.07
CA ALA A 152 2.27 -10.35 -12.19
C ALA A 152 3.64 -10.20 -12.87
N LEU A 153 4.42 -9.16 -12.55
CA LEU A 153 5.78 -9.01 -13.05
C LEU A 153 6.70 -10.11 -12.54
N GLN A 154 7.72 -10.43 -13.33
CA GLN A 154 8.69 -11.46 -12.98
C GLN A 154 9.46 -11.04 -11.72
N SER A 155 9.45 -11.90 -10.70
CA SER A 155 10.28 -11.75 -9.52
C SER A 155 11.69 -12.25 -9.81
N ASN A 156 12.69 -11.44 -9.47
CA ASN A 156 14.11 -11.76 -9.60
C ASN A 156 14.81 -11.87 -8.23
N GLU A 157 14.05 -12.06 -7.14
CA GLU A 157 14.56 -12.12 -5.77
C GLU A 157 15.70 -13.15 -5.61
N VAL A 158 15.47 -14.40 -6.03
CA VAL A 158 16.46 -15.50 -5.86
C VAL A 158 17.74 -15.21 -6.62
N GLN A 159 17.63 -14.73 -7.87
CA GLN A 159 18.79 -14.40 -8.70
C GLN A 159 19.62 -13.26 -8.09
N GLN A 160 18.96 -12.26 -7.50
CA GLN A 160 19.63 -11.14 -6.84
C GLN A 160 20.30 -11.57 -5.55
N ILE A 161 19.62 -12.33 -4.68
CA ILE A 161 20.20 -12.83 -3.42
C ILE A 161 21.38 -13.75 -3.72
N LYS A 162 21.32 -14.55 -4.79
CA LYS A 162 22.47 -15.35 -5.23
C LYS A 162 23.68 -14.47 -5.59
N LYS A 163 23.45 -13.32 -6.22
CA LYS A 163 24.51 -12.37 -6.59
C LYS A 163 25.01 -11.54 -5.40
N PHE A 164 24.11 -11.20 -4.48
CA PHE A 164 24.33 -10.33 -3.32
C PHE A 164 23.63 -10.92 -2.09
N PRO A 165 24.25 -11.90 -1.39
CA PRO A 165 23.62 -12.58 -0.26
C PRO A 165 23.22 -11.65 0.90
N GLU A 166 23.92 -10.53 1.07
CA GLU A 166 23.61 -9.47 2.04
C GLU A 166 22.23 -8.86 1.83
N LEU A 167 21.71 -8.91 0.60
CA LEU A 167 20.41 -8.36 0.25
C LEU A 167 19.27 -9.04 1.01
N LEU A 168 19.39 -10.35 1.30
CA LEU A 168 18.40 -11.07 2.10
C LEU A 168 18.25 -10.45 3.50
N TRP A 169 19.36 -10.06 4.14
CA TRP A 169 19.32 -9.44 5.46
C TRP A 169 18.72 -8.04 5.42
N ASN A 170 19.02 -7.26 4.37
CA ASN A 170 18.41 -5.95 4.15
C ASN A 170 16.89 -6.07 3.96
N HIS A 171 16.43 -7.07 3.18
CA HIS A 171 15.02 -7.36 2.96
C HIS A 171 14.30 -7.74 4.27
N ILE A 172 14.90 -8.65 5.04
CA ILE A 172 14.36 -9.09 6.34
C ILE A 172 14.24 -7.91 7.30
N ARG A 173 15.31 -7.11 7.44
CA ARG A 173 15.34 -5.98 8.36
C ARG A 173 14.35 -4.90 7.96
N LEU A 174 14.21 -4.62 6.67
CA LEU A 174 13.19 -3.72 6.15
C LEU A 174 11.78 -4.20 6.53
N TYR A 175 11.46 -5.47 6.28
CA TYR A 175 10.18 -6.05 6.67
C TYR A 175 9.94 -5.91 8.18
N GLN A 176 10.93 -6.24 9.01
CA GLN A 176 10.84 -6.11 10.47
C GLN A 176 10.49 -4.68 10.88
N VAL A 177 11.19 -3.67 10.35
CA VAL A 177 10.92 -2.26 10.65
C VAL A 177 9.51 -1.87 10.23
N LEU A 178 9.10 -2.18 9.00
CA LEU A 178 7.75 -1.89 8.51
C LEU A 178 6.67 -2.55 9.40
N LYS A 179 6.83 -3.83 9.71
CA LYS A 179 5.90 -4.58 10.57
C LYS A 179 5.84 -4.00 11.99
N GLY A 180 6.99 -3.71 12.58
CA GLY A 180 7.08 -3.11 13.92
C GLY A 180 6.46 -1.71 14.00
N MET A 181 6.58 -0.91 12.93
CA MET A 181 6.02 0.43 12.87
C MET A 181 4.49 0.44 12.73
N PHE A 182 3.94 -0.37 11.83
CA PHE A 182 2.53 -0.26 11.44
C PHE A 182 1.60 -1.29 12.10
N CYS A 183 2.10 -2.40 12.66
CA CYS A 183 1.24 -3.41 13.31
C CYS A 183 1.18 -3.32 14.85
N SER A 184 1.90 -2.39 15.48
CA SER A 184 2.03 -2.34 16.95
C SER A 184 0.79 -1.78 17.68
N GLY A 185 -0.18 -1.19 16.98
CA GLY A 185 -1.27 -0.40 17.59
C GLY A 185 -2.59 -1.13 17.84
N SER A 186 -2.91 -2.18 17.07
CA SER A 186 -4.28 -2.71 17.01
C SER A 186 -4.68 -3.61 18.18
N HIS A 187 -3.72 -4.03 19.03
CA HIS A 187 -3.96 -5.04 20.07
C HIS A 187 -3.67 -4.55 21.48
N SER A 188 -3.56 -3.24 21.74
CA SER A 188 -3.62 -2.81 23.14
C SER A 188 -5.05 -3.05 23.61
N PRO A 189 -5.32 -4.04 24.47
CA PRO A 189 -6.64 -4.28 25.00
C PRO A 189 -6.88 -3.21 26.06
N SER A 190 -7.02 -1.97 25.63
CA SER A 190 -7.41 -0.82 26.45
C SER A 190 -8.82 -1.02 27.05
N GLY A 191 -9.51 -2.08 26.64
CA GLY A 191 -10.78 -2.54 27.16
C GLY A 191 -10.73 -3.58 28.29
N ARG A 192 -9.59 -3.83 28.98
CA ARG A 192 -9.72 -4.31 30.38
C ARG A 192 -10.28 -3.15 31.20
N LYS A 193 -11.59 -2.91 31.05
CA LYS A 193 -12.43 -2.48 32.17
C LYS A 193 -11.95 -3.34 33.32
N ARG A 194 -11.25 -2.72 34.28
CA ARG A 194 -11.02 -3.37 35.57
C ARG A 194 -12.38 -3.99 35.92
N PRO A 195 -12.48 -5.32 36.10
CA PRO A 195 -13.70 -5.86 36.70
C PRO A 195 -13.88 -5.03 37.96
N ASN A 196 -15.07 -4.43 38.11
CA ASN A 196 -15.46 -3.67 39.28
C ASN A 196 -15.21 -4.57 40.49
N GLY A 197 -13.99 -4.49 41.04
CA GLY A 197 -13.64 -5.11 42.29
C GLY A 197 -14.52 -4.44 43.33
N PRO A 198 -15.15 -5.21 44.23
CA PRO A 198 -15.97 -4.64 45.27
C PRO A 198 -15.12 -3.66 46.08
N ASN A 199 -15.69 -2.46 46.21
CA ASN A 199 -15.27 -1.35 47.05
C ASN A 199 -14.53 -1.83 48.31
N PRO A 200 -13.21 -1.57 48.48
CA PRO A 200 -12.57 -1.83 49.76
C PRO A 200 -13.18 -0.90 50.81
N SER A 201 -13.72 -1.50 51.87
CA SER A 201 -14.30 -0.84 53.03
C SER A 201 -13.45 0.34 53.53
N PRO A 202 -14.10 1.40 54.05
CA PRO A 202 -13.40 2.53 54.64
C PRO A 202 -12.74 2.09 55.95
N SER A 203 -11.42 2.27 56.07
CA SER A 203 -10.73 2.26 57.36
C SER A 203 -10.50 3.69 57.87
N PRO A 204 -10.47 3.89 59.20
CA PRO A 204 -10.67 5.20 59.80
C PRO A 204 -9.37 6.01 59.98
N ARG A 205 -9.46 7.28 59.60
CA ARG A 205 -9.13 8.51 60.37
C ARG A 205 -7.92 8.49 61.33
N ALA A 206 -6.91 9.33 61.04
CA ALA A 206 -6.26 10.23 62.00
C ALA A 206 -5.57 11.41 61.26
N THR A 207 -6.13 12.62 61.39
CA THR A 207 -5.55 13.88 61.96
C THR A 207 -4.91 14.81 60.91
N SER A 208 -5.65 15.85 60.49
CA SER A 208 -5.46 17.30 60.82
C SER A 208 -4.13 17.83 60.29
N TYR A 209 -4.09 18.79 59.36
CA TYR A 209 -4.22 20.22 59.67
C TYR A 209 -5.00 21.03 58.62
N ASP A 210 -5.60 22.11 59.14
CA ASP A 210 -6.34 23.20 58.51
C ASP A 210 -5.69 23.84 57.27
N ARG A 211 -6.53 24.26 56.31
CA ARG A 211 -6.70 25.70 55.99
C ARG A 211 -7.95 25.98 55.17
N GLU A 212 -8.75 26.89 55.70
CA GLU A 212 -9.91 27.56 55.11
C GLU A 212 -9.58 28.29 53.80
N THR A 213 -10.50 28.32 52.82
CA THR A 213 -11.41 29.47 52.62
C THR A 213 -12.35 29.28 51.42
N ARG A 214 -13.63 29.20 51.78
CA ARG A 214 -14.87 29.63 51.12
C ARG A 214 -14.72 30.53 49.87
N LYS A 215 -15.53 30.23 48.83
CA LYS A 215 -16.46 31.20 48.20
C LYS A 215 -17.53 30.46 47.40
N GLU A 216 -18.71 30.35 48.02
CA GLU A 216 -19.96 30.01 47.36
C GLU A 216 -20.48 31.23 46.60
N GLY A 217 -20.95 31.00 45.37
CA GLY A 217 -21.79 31.93 44.62
C GLY A 217 -23.10 31.24 44.27
N PRO A 218 -24.26 31.79 44.66
CA PRO A 218 -25.56 31.32 44.22
C PRO A 218 -26.02 32.10 42.98
N ASN A 219 -26.65 31.40 42.02
CA ASN A 219 -27.53 31.83 40.93
C ASN A 219 -27.34 30.81 39.79
N GLY A 220 -28.27 29.90 39.49
CA GLY A 220 -29.68 30.17 39.23
C GLY A 220 -29.84 30.54 37.75
N ILE A 221 -30.34 29.59 36.94
CA ILE A 221 -31.31 29.76 35.83
C ILE A 221 -31.45 28.39 35.17
N GLY A 222 -32.65 27.82 35.27
CA GLY A 222 -33.04 26.56 34.66
C GLY A 222 -32.99 26.65 33.14
N ARG A 223 -32.43 25.61 32.52
CA ARG A 223 -32.50 25.41 31.08
C ARG A 223 -33.71 24.54 30.74
N PRO A 224 -34.50 24.91 29.71
CA PRO A 224 -35.68 24.17 29.30
C PRO A 224 -35.32 22.78 28.81
N ARG A 225 -36.07 21.80 29.30
CA ARG A 225 -36.01 20.39 28.95
C ARG A 225 -36.59 20.25 27.53
N LYS A 226 -35.72 20.16 26.52
CA LYS A 226 -36.10 19.88 25.13
C LYS A 226 -36.43 18.39 25.01
N THR A 227 -37.72 18.10 24.99
CA THR A 227 -38.32 16.81 24.65
C THR A 227 -38.21 16.57 23.15
N GLY A 228 -37.74 15.38 22.78
CA GLY A 228 -38.25 14.62 21.65
C GLY A 228 -37.80 15.04 20.26
N GLU A 229 -36.55 14.73 19.91
CA GLU A 229 -36.22 14.32 18.56
C GLU A 229 -35.44 13.01 18.72
N GLU A 230 -36.07 11.90 18.33
CA GLU A 230 -35.40 10.61 18.13
C GLU A 230 -34.44 10.77 16.96
N GLU A 231 -33.27 11.36 17.23
CA GLU A 231 -32.11 11.23 16.38
C GLU A 231 -31.77 9.75 16.34
N GLY A 232 -32.25 9.09 15.27
CA GLY A 232 -31.81 7.76 14.90
C GLY A 232 -30.30 7.77 14.87
N SER A 233 -29.71 7.19 15.92
CA SER A 233 -28.29 7.03 16.12
C SER A 233 -27.73 6.28 14.92
N ARG A 234 -27.36 7.04 13.90
CA ARG A 234 -26.68 6.56 12.70
C ARG A 234 -25.30 6.16 13.18
N GLU A 235 -25.22 4.89 13.60
CA GLU A 235 -24.04 4.24 14.14
C GLU A 235 -22.90 4.50 13.15
N SER A 236 -22.07 5.49 13.52
CA SER A 236 -21.07 6.05 12.64
C SER A 236 -19.99 4.98 12.55
N ARG A 237 -20.01 4.24 11.45
CA ARG A 237 -19.09 3.13 11.24
C ARG A 237 -17.66 3.63 11.45
N PRO A 238 -16.85 2.97 12.28
CA PRO A 238 -15.49 3.42 12.54
C PRO A 238 -14.71 3.42 11.22
N THR A 239 -14.31 4.60 10.77
CA THR A 239 -13.40 4.76 9.63
C THR A 239 -12.04 4.26 10.09
N MET A 240 -11.60 3.10 9.58
CA MET A 240 -10.26 2.58 9.85
C MET A 240 -9.22 3.64 9.46
N SER A 241 -8.22 3.83 10.30
CA SER A 241 -7.14 4.75 9.98
C SER A 241 -6.31 4.19 8.81
N THR A 242 -5.74 5.07 7.98
CA THR A 242 -4.86 4.66 6.87
C THR A 242 -3.67 3.83 7.37
N GLU A 243 -3.20 4.07 8.59
CA GLU A 243 -2.09 3.31 9.19
C GLU A 243 -2.49 1.88 9.56
N GLU A 244 -3.70 1.66 10.07
CA GLU A 244 -4.21 0.32 10.38
C GLU A 244 -4.40 -0.50 9.10
N ALA A 245 -5.03 0.09 8.08
CA ALA A 245 -5.22 -0.58 6.80
C ALA A 245 -3.90 -0.87 6.07
N LEU A 246 -2.88 -0.01 6.26
CA LEU A 246 -1.54 -0.29 5.75
C LEU A 246 -0.87 -1.43 6.53
N GLY A 247 -1.05 -1.48 7.86
CA GLY A 247 -0.56 -2.57 8.70
C GLY A 247 -1.08 -3.95 8.30
N GLU A 248 -2.31 -4.02 7.77
CA GLU A 248 -2.90 -5.27 7.26
C GLU A 248 -2.23 -5.77 5.98
N VAL A 249 -1.83 -4.87 5.07
CA VAL A 249 -1.17 -5.26 3.82
C VAL A 249 0.33 -5.52 3.96
N ILE A 250 0.95 -5.15 5.08
CA ILE A 250 2.36 -5.46 5.37
C ILE A 250 2.48 -6.94 5.78
N THR A 251 2.62 -7.79 4.79
CA THR A 251 2.91 -9.23 4.92
C THR A 251 4.28 -9.56 4.33
N ILE A 252 4.84 -10.72 4.70
CA ILE A 252 6.11 -11.19 4.13
C ILE A 252 5.99 -11.31 2.61
N GLU A 253 4.87 -11.85 2.13
CA GLU A 253 4.59 -12.09 0.72
C GLU A 253 4.54 -10.79 -0.08
N ASN A 254 3.86 -9.76 0.43
CA ASN A 254 3.73 -8.49 -0.27
C ASN A 254 5.05 -7.71 -0.28
N VAL A 255 5.83 -7.77 0.81
CA VAL A 255 7.15 -7.15 0.86
C VAL A 255 8.12 -7.86 -0.08
N ARG A 256 8.21 -9.20 -0.03
CA ARG A 256 9.03 -10.00 -0.96
C ARG A 256 8.63 -9.76 -2.41
N ARG A 257 7.32 -9.68 -2.70
CA ARG A 257 6.82 -9.37 -4.04
C ARG A 257 7.30 -8.00 -4.51
N ALA A 258 7.16 -6.97 -3.68
CA ALA A 258 7.60 -5.62 -4.04
C ALA A 258 9.10 -5.59 -4.36
N LEU A 259 9.91 -6.19 -3.49
CA LEU A 259 11.37 -6.26 -3.61
C LEU A 259 11.82 -7.07 -4.82
N GLY A 260 11.25 -8.25 -5.02
CA GLY A 260 11.61 -9.13 -6.13
C GLY A 260 11.27 -8.55 -7.50
N VAL A 261 10.25 -7.69 -7.60
CA VAL A 261 9.85 -7.03 -8.85
C VAL A 261 10.81 -5.90 -9.22
N GLU A 262 11.43 -5.20 -8.26
CA GLU A 262 12.14 -3.94 -8.50
C GLU A 262 13.30 -4.05 -9.51
N MET A 263 14.39 -4.76 -9.17
CA MET A 263 15.64 -4.61 -9.94
C MET A 263 15.65 -5.21 -11.35
N GLY A 264 14.60 -5.92 -11.76
CA GLY A 264 14.48 -6.43 -13.15
C GLY A 264 13.39 -5.75 -13.97
N ASN A 265 12.58 -4.88 -13.35
CA ASN A 265 11.46 -4.22 -14.00
C ASN A 265 11.51 -2.70 -13.84
N SER A 266 12.55 -2.16 -13.20
CA SER A 266 12.72 -0.72 -13.00
C SER A 266 13.38 -0.04 -14.20
N PHE A 267 12.92 1.17 -14.49
CA PHE A 267 13.40 2.04 -15.55
C PHE A 267 14.04 3.27 -14.93
N GLY A 268 15.23 3.64 -15.43
CA GLY A 268 15.88 4.89 -15.05
C GLY A 268 15.05 6.10 -15.49
N ILE A 269 14.92 7.08 -14.60
CA ILE A 269 14.33 8.39 -14.89
C ILE A 269 15.47 9.34 -15.16
N TRP A 270 15.49 9.96 -16.34
CA TRP A 270 16.58 10.82 -16.79
C TRP A 270 16.14 12.28 -16.92
N GLU A 271 17.07 13.21 -16.76
CA GLU A 271 16.84 14.63 -17.02
C GLU A 271 16.41 14.89 -18.48
N ARG A 272 15.57 15.91 -18.71
CA ARG A 272 15.18 16.36 -20.05
C ARG A 272 15.66 17.78 -20.33
N PRO A 273 16.17 18.07 -21.55
CA PRO A 273 16.32 17.16 -22.69
C PRO A 273 17.38 16.07 -22.45
N LEU A 274 17.23 14.91 -23.09
CA LEU A 274 18.22 13.83 -22.99
C LEU A 274 19.46 14.23 -23.79
N THR A 275 20.55 14.49 -23.07
CA THR A 275 21.88 14.85 -23.57
C THR A 275 22.88 13.81 -23.08
N ASP A 276 24.09 13.86 -23.60
CA ASP A 276 25.24 13.09 -23.12
C ASP A 276 25.64 13.44 -21.68
N GLU A 277 25.26 14.62 -21.21
CA GLU A 277 25.45 15.07 -19.82
C GLU A 277 24.25 14.76 -18.90
N SER A 278 23.17 14.16 -19.41
CA SER A 278 21.97 13.95 -18.60
C SER A 278 22.19 12.95 -17.47
N GLU A 279 21.89 13.39 -16.25
CA GLU A 279 22.00 12.55 -15.06
C GLU A 279 20.76 11.66 -14.87
N CYS A 280 20.97 10.49 -14.27
CA CYS A 280 19.89 9.62 -13.83
C CYS A 280 19.33 10.16 -12.50
N LEU A 281 18.10 10.66 -12.54
CA LEU A 281 17.39 11.26 -11.41
C LEU A 281 16.78 10.22 -10.46
N GLY A 282 16.67 8.96 -10.90
CA GLY A 282 16.13 7.88 -10.08
C GLY A 282 15.62 6.71 -10.92
N PHE A 283 14.75 5.89 -10.34
CA PHE A 283 14.16 4.74 -11.00
C PHE A 283 12.67 4.64 -10.66
N ALA A 284 11.89 4.04 -11.57
CA ALA A 284 10.50 3.69 -11.34
C ALA A 284 10.12 2.40 -12.06
N VAL A 285 9.17 1.65 -11.49
CA VAL A 285 8.57 0.48 -12.14
C VAL A 285 7.28 0.92 -12.82
N TYR A 286 7.13 0.57 -14.09
CA TYR A 286 5.93 0.84 -14.87
C TYR A 286 5.30 -0.49 -15.30
N PRO A 287 4.31 -1.03 -14.56
CA PRO A 287 3.85 -2.40 -14.78
C PRO A 287 3.46 -2.75 -16.20
N LYS A 288 2.77 -1.83 -16.91
CA LYS A 288 2.37 -2.05 -18.29
C LYS A 288 3.57 -2.14 -19.26
N PRO A 289 4.49 -1.15 -19.30
CA PRO A 289 5.74 -1.28 -20.04
C PRO A 289 6.63 -2.46 -19.64
N SER A 290 6.62 -2.88 -18.36
CA SER A 290 7.50 -3.98 -17.90
C SER A 290 7.16 -5.35 -18.50
N PHE A 291 6.02 -5.53 -19.18
CA PHE A 291 5.70 -6.78 -19.89
C PHE A 291 6.40 -6.93 -21.24
N PHE A 292 7.10 -5.90 -21.73
CA PHE A 292 7.87 -6.03 -22.96
C PHE A 292 9.16 -6.83 -22.71
N ASN A 293 9.17 -8.07 -23.20
CA ASN A 293 10.39 -8.87 -23.20
C ASN A 293 11.42 -8.23 -24.16
N HIS A 294 12.66 -8.13 -23.70
CA HIS A 294 13.78 -7.78 -24.57
C HIS A 294 13.97 -8.89 -25.60
N SER A 295 13.80 -8.57 -26.89
CA SER A 295 14.30 -9.39 -27.98
C SER A 295 15.64 -8.82 -28.44
N GLU A 296 16.66 -9.67 -28.60
CA GLU A 296 17.98 -9.25 -29.10
C GLU A 296 17.96 -8.80 -30.57
N TYR A 297 16.80 -8.85 -31.22
CA TYR A 297 16.61 -8.30 -32.56
C TYR A 297 16.51 -6.79 -32.46
N PHE A 298 17.67 -6.15 -32.31
CA PHE A 298 17.86 -4.80 -32.81
C PHE A 298 17.56 -4.86 -34.31
N VAL A 299 16.34 -4.50 -34.69
CA VAL A 299 16.03 -4.26 -36.10
C VAL A 299 16.91 -3.10 -36.48
N SER A 300 18.08 -3.39 -37.07
CA SER A 300 18.93 -2.40 -37.70
C SER A 300 18.03 -1.69 -38.71
N ILE A 301 17.68 -0.44 -38.42
CA ILE A 301 16.93 0.45 -39.32
C ILE A 301 17.87 0.95 -40.43
N ASP A 302 19.00 0.28 -40.67
CA ASP A 302 19.92 0.60 -41.77
C ASP A 302 19.43 0.05 -43.12
N GLY A 303 18.16 -0.37 -43.18
CA GLY A 303 17.48 -0.87 -44.37
C GLY A 303 16.34 0.03 -44.87
N TYR A 304 16.35 1.34 -44.63
CA TYR A 304 15.50 2.25 -45.40
C TYR A 304 16.06 2.43 -46.81
N GLY A 305 15.71 1.50 -47.69
CA GLY A 305 15.49 1.86 -49.09
C GLY A 305 14.46 2.98 -49.13
N GLY A 306 14.82 4.11 -49.74
CA GLY A 306 14.04 5.34 -49.74
C GLY A 306 12.57 5.13 -50.12
N CYS A 307 11.67 5.52 -49.22
CA CYS A 307 10.31 5.85 -49.56
C CYS A 307 10.22 7.37 -49.43
N GLU A 308 10.42 8.08 -50.54
CA GLU A 308 10.55 9.55 -50.59
C GLU A 308 9.24 10.32 -50.31
N ASP A 309 8.09 9.66 -50.09
CA ASP A 309 6.80 10.36 -50.00
C ASP A 309 5.95 9.95 -48.78
N CYS A 310 6.44 10.20 -47.57
CA CYS A 310 5.61 10.14 -46.36
C CYS A 310 5.87 11.35 -45.45
N HIS A 311 5.36 12.52 -45.86
CA HIS A 311 5.14 13.67 -44.98
C HIS A 311 4.03 13.33 -43.96
N GLY A 312 4.42 12.64 -42.88
CA GLY A 312 3.55 12.36 -41.76
C GLY A 312 4.37 12.42 -40.48
N GLU A 313 4.42 13.60 -39.86
CA GLU A 313 5.06 13.89 -38.58
C GLU A 313 4.47 12.98 -37.48
N LYS A 314 5.06 11.80 -37.28
CA LYS A 314 4.76 10.95 -36.13
C LYS A 314 5.78 11.22 -35.03
N ARG A 315 5.45 12.21 -34.20
CA ARG A 315 6.00 12.33 -32.85
C ARG A 315 5.45 11.18 -32.02
N PHE A 316 6.29 10.20 -31.71
CA PHE A 316 6.06 9.34 -30.56
C PHE A 316 6.55 10.09 -29.32
N TYR A 317 5.64 10.35 -28.40
CA TYR A 317 5.93 10.66 -27.00
C TYR A 317 5.96 9.36 -26.21
#